data_AF-B3S886-F1
#
_entry.id   AF-B3S886-F1
#
_cell.length_a   1.000
_cell.length_b   1.000
_cell.length_c   1.000
_cell.angle_alpha   90.00
_cell.angle_beta   90.00
_cell.angle_gamma   90.00
#
_symmetry.space_group_name_H-M   'P 1'
#
loop_
_entity.id
_entity.type
_entity.pdbx_description
1 polymer ?
#
loop_
_entity_poly.entity_id
_entity_poly.type
_entity_poly.pdbx_seq_one_letter_code
_entity_poly.pdbx_strand_id
1 'polypeptide(L)'
;MSCSSQADADDSSEKQAIQDTDPKPLQPSTSQTGQELTKNQIKKIARRQRLLEKVKSNRKQERIKRKERRRLRIANGDVQPRAIKSMSSKCASNIRVAIDMSFDHLMTDGDIAKLLKQLQRCYAENRRAEHALQFYITGLGGRSEQRFKDAVSGYDKWDVYRKSESFLDIFKKEEIVYLTSDSSNVLKGLV
;
A
#
# COMPACT_ATOMS: atom_id res chain seq x y z
N MET A 1 15.11 -17.54 26.04
CA MET A 1 15.87 -16.27 25.90
C MET A 1 14.84 -15.19 25.62
N SER A 2 14.61 -14.31 26.61
CA SER A 2 13.49 -13.37 26.64
C SER A 2 13.69 -12.25 25.62
N CYS A 3 12.81 -12.15 24.63
CA CYS A 3 12.66 -10.95 23.83
C CYS A 3 11.64 -10.08 24.59
N SER A 4 12.14 -9.20 25.45
CA SER A 4 11.28 -8.26 26.17
C SER A 4 11.24 -6.96 25.37
N SER A 5 10.08 -6.58 24.84
CA SER A 5 9.80 -5.20 24.44
C SER A 5 8.44 -4.78 24.97
N GLN A 6 8.43 -3.63 25.65
CA GLN A 6 7.27 -3.03 26.30
C GLN A 6 6.13 -2.81 25.31
N ALA A 7 4.90 -3.07 25.78
CA ALA A 7 3.68 -2.72 25.10
C ALA A 7 3.50 -1.19 25.15
N ASP A 8 3.62 -0.53 24.00
CA ASP A 8 3.41 0.92 23.88
C ASP A 8 2.08 1.23 23.21
N ALA A 9 1.42 2.25 23.78
CA ALA A 9 0.05 2.65 23.54
C ALA A 9 -0.26 3.06 22.08
N ASP A 10 -1.49 2.71 21.70
CA ASP A 10 -2.13 2.98 20.41
C ASP A 10 -2.40 4.48 20.22
N ASP A 11 -1.65 5.13 19.31
CA ASP A 11 -2.08 6.35 18.62
C ASP A 11 -2.18 6.03 17.12
N SER A 12 -3.37 5.60 16.74
CA SER A 12 -3.80 5.25 15.40
C SER A 12 -4.01 6.51 14.55
N SER A 13 -2.92 7.19 14.16
CA SER A 13 -3.01 8.30 13.21
C SER A 13 -1.82 8.44 12.24
N GLU A 14 -1.22 7.33 11.79
CA GLU A 14 -0.23 7.37 10.71
C GLU A 14 -0.89 7.40 9.32
N LYS A 15 -1.39 8.58 8.93
CA LYS A 15 -1.95 8.86 7.60
C LYS A 15 -0.97 8.50 6.48
N GLN A 16 -1.37 7.51 5.68
CA GLN A 16 -0.72 6.98 4.49
C GLN A 16 -0.24 8.08 3.52
N ALA A 17 0.91 7.86 2.91
CA ALA A 17 1.34 8.62 1.74
C ALA A 17 0.41 8.26 0.58
N ILE A 18 -0.62 9.07 0.38
CA ILE A 18 -1.48 9.01 -0.79
C ILE A 18 -0.59 9.32 -2.01
N GLN A 19 -0.28 8.32 -2.83
CA GLN A 19 -0.04 8.56 -4.24
C GLN A 19 -1.40 8.84 -4.85
N ASP A 20 -1.78 10.12 -4.79
CA ASP A 20 -2.85 10.66 -5.60
C ASP A 20 -2.36 10.53 -7.03
N THR A 21 -3.06 9.73 -7.83
CA THR A 21 -2.96 9.84 -9.28
C THR A 21 -3.25 11.30 -9.60
N ASP A 22 -2.21 12.03 -10.02
CA ASP A 22 -2.33 13.44 -10.37
C ASP A 22 -3.53 13.62 -11.30
N PRO A 23 -4.45 14.56 -11.03
CA PRO A 23 -5.51 14.86 -11.98
C PRO A 23 -4.83 15.23 -13.30
N LYS A 24 -4.97 14.34 -14.29
CA LYS A 24 -4.36 14.49 -15.60
C LYS A 24 -4.76 15.87 -16.14
N PRO A 25 -3.83 16.68 -16.64
CA PRO A 25 -4.19 17.90 -17.34
C PRO A 25 -5.22 17.55 -18.40
N LEU A 26 -6.30 18.32 -18.52
CA LEU A 26 -7.15 18.23 -19.72
C LEU A 26 -6.22 18.56 -20.88
N GLN A 27 -5.80 17.54 -21.62
CA GLN A 27 -5.27 17.75 -22.95
C GLN A 27 -6.46 18.21 -23.79
N PRO A 28 -6.29 19.22 -24.66
CA PRO A 28 -7.33 19.54 -25.63
C PRO A 28 -7.60 18.27 -26.43
N SER A 29 -8.81 17.72 -26.33
CA SER A 29 -9.29 16.71 -27.26
C SER A 29 -9.36 17.41 -28.61
N THR A 30 -8.38 17.15 -29.48
CA THR A 30 -8.41 17.52 -30.89
C THR A 30 -9.46 16.66 -31.59
N SER A 31 -10.73 16.94 -31.29
CA SER A 31 -11.83 16.62 -32.17
C SER A 31 -11.68 17.53 -33.39
N GLN A 32 -11.71 16.91 -34.56
CA GLN A 32 -11.58 17.54 -35.86
C GLN A 32 -12.65 18.63 -36.03
N THR A 33 -12.26 19.89 -35.83
CA THR A 33 -12.84 21.13 -36.41
C THR A 33 -12.07 22.28 -35.78
N GLY A 34 -11.44 23.12 -36.61
CA GLY A 34 -10.55 24.21 -36.22
C GLY A 34 -11.26 25.38 -35.52
N GLN A 35 -11.95 25.13 -34.42
CA GLN A 35 -12.50 26.19 -33.57
C GLN A 35 -11.47 26.54 -32.49
N GLU A 36 -10.85 27.71 -32.65
CA GLU A 36 -10.00 28.31 -31.63
C GLU A 36 -10.80 28.51 -30.33
N LEU A 37 -10.23 28.08 -29.20
CA LEU A 37 -10.85 28.23 -27.88
C LEU A 37 -11.18 29.70 -27.61
N THR A 38 -12.39 29.98 -27.12
CA THR A 38 -12.78 31.36 -26.80
C THR A 38 -11.89 31.93 -25.69
N LYS A 39 -11.68 33.25 -25.69
CA LYS A 39 -10.87 33.95 -24.65
C LYS A 39 -11.28 33.57 -23.21
N ASN A 40 -12.56 33.29 -22.97
CA ASN A 40 -13.07 32.84 -21.68
C ASN A 40 -12.69 31.40 -21.33
N GLN A 41 -12.68 30.49 -22.31
CA GLN A 41 -12.23 29.10 -22.14
C GLN A 41 -10.73 29.04 -21.83
N ILE A 42 -9.92 29.81 -22.56
CA ILE A 42 -8.47 29.93 -22.30
C ILE A 42 -8.22 30.46 -20.88
N LYS A 43 -8.91 31.54 -20.47
CA LYS A 43 -8.83 32.07 -19.10
C LYS A 43 -9.25 31.04 -18.04
N LYS A 44 -10.31 30.25 -18.29
CA LYS A 44 -10.79 29.20 -17.37
C LYS A 44 -9.76 28.08 -17.22
N ILE A 45 -9.13 27.63 -18.31
CA ILE A 45 -8.07 26.62 -18.32
C ILE A 45 -6.85 27.13 -17.55
N ALA A 46 -6.37 28.33 -17.86
CA ALA A 46 -5.22 28.94 -17.17
C ALA A 46 -5.48 29.11 -15.67
N ARG A 47 -6.68 29.53 -15.26
CA ARG A 47 -7.07 29.62 -13.84
C ARG A 47 -7.07 28.26 -13.16
N ARG A 48 -7.58 27.21 -13.82
CA ARG A 48 -7.57 25.83 -13.30
C ARG A 48 -6.15 25.29 -13.16
N GLN A 49 -5.29 25.52 -14.13
CA GLN A 49 -3.87 25.12 -14.08
C GLN A 49 -3.14 25.79 -12.91
N ARG A 50 -3.27 27.11 -12.76
CA ARG A 50 -2.69 27.84 -11.61
C ARG A 50 -3.21 27.34 -10.27
N LEU A 51 -4.49 26.99 -10.17
CA LEU A 51 -5.06 26.42 -8.95
C LEU A 51 -4.45 25.04 -8.65
N LEU A 52 -4.32 24.17 -9.66
CA LEU A 52 -3.69 22.86 -9.51
C LEU A 52 -2.22 22.98 -9.07
N GLU A 53 -1.45 23.88 -9.68
CA GLU A 53 -0.07 24.17 -9.29
C GLU A 53 0.03 24.69 -7.86
N LYS A 54 -0.86 25.62 -7.46
CA LYS A 54 -0.92 26.13 -6.10
C LYS A 54 -1.24 25.02 -5.09
N VAL A 55 -2.20 24.15 -5.40
CA VAL A 55 -2.54 22.99 -4.56
C VAL A 55 -1.35 22.03 -4.46
N LYS A 56 -0.66 21.72 -5.57
CA LYS A 56 0.55 20.88 -5.55
C LYS A 56 1.67 21.50 -4.71
N SER A 57 1.91 22.81 -4.86
CA SER A 57 2.92 23.54 -4.09
C SER A 57 2.59 23.55 -2.59
N ASN A 58 1.35 23.87 -2.22
CA ASN A 58 0.90 23.86 -0.83
C ASN A 58 1.03 22.47 -0.20
N ARG A 59 0.63 21.41 -0.92
CA ARG A 59 0.82 20.01 -0.49
C ARG A 59 2.30 19.66 -0.28
N LYS A 60 3.19 20.14 -1.15
CA LYS A 60 4.65 19.94 -1.01
C LYS A 60 5.19 20.65 0.23
N GLN A 61 4.82 21.91 0.44
CA GLN A 61 5.21 22.69 1.63
C GLN A 61 4.70 22.05 2.93
N GLU A 62 3.45 21.61 2.94
CA GLU A 62 2.87 20.93 4.11
C GLU A 62 3.57 19.60 4.42
N ARG A 63 3.94 18.83 3.38
CA ARG A 63 4.76 17.62 3.53
C ARG A 63 6.13 17.93 4.14
N ILE A 64 6.79 19.00 3.72
CA ILE A 64 8.09 19.43 4.29
C ILE A 64 7.92 19.80 5.77
N LYS A 65 6.96 20.68 6.09
CA LYS A 65 6.67 21.08 7.48
C LYS A 65 6.32 19.87 8.36
N ARG A 66 5.56 18.90 7.86
CA ARG A 66 5.22 17.68 8.59
C ARG A 66 6.45 16.80 8.86
N LYS A 67 7.37 16.68 7.90
CA LYS A 67 8.64 15.94 8.08
C LYS A 67 9.53 16.63 9.10
N GLU A 68 9.64 17.95 9.05
CA GLU A 68 10.42 18.75 10.00
C GLU A 68 9.86 18.63 11.42
N ARG A 69 8.55 18.78 11.60
CA ARG A 69 7.87 18.54 12.90
C ARG A 69 8.13 17.13 13.43
N ARG A 70 8.08 16.10 12.58
CA ARG A 70 8.40 14.73 12.99
C ARG A 70 9.87 14.59 13.41
N ARG A 71 10.80 15.21 12.68
CA ARG A 71 12.23 15.20 13.00
C ARG A 71 12.51 15.85 14.36
N LEU A 72 11.88 17.00 14.63
CA LEU A 72 12.00 17.68 15.92
C LEU A 72 11.43 16.82 17.07
N ARG A 73 10.24 16.21 16.89
CA ARG A 73 9.67 15.29 17.89
C ARG A 73 10.55 14.07 18.17
N ILE A 74 11.20 13.51 17.14
CA ILE A 74 12.17 12.42 17.33
C ILE A 74 13.41 12.91 18.07
N ALA A 75 13.94 14.09 17.71
CA ALA A 75 15.11 14.68 18.37
C ALA A 75 14.85 15.02 19.85
N ASN A 76 13.62 15.44 20.17
CA ASN A 76 13.16 15.71 21.53
C ASN A 76 12.84 14.44 22.33
N GLY A 77 12.80 13.27 21.70
CA GLY A 77 12.44 12.01 22.35
C GLY A 77 10.93 11.74 22.47
N ASP A 78 10.06 12.64 22.00
CA ASP A 78 8.60 12.52 22.06
C ASP A 78 8.04 11.34 21.23
N VAL A 79 8.81 10.89 20.22
CA VAL A 79 8.41 9.80 19.31
C VAL A 79 9.63 8.97 18.95
N GLN A 80 9.57 7.67 19.21
CA GLN A 80 10.56 6.73 18.71
C GLN A 80 10.16 6.18 17.33
N PRO A 81 11.07 6.13 16.35
CA PRO A 81 10.82 5.43 15.10
C PRO A 81 10.58 3.94 15.37
N ARG A 82 9.46 3.39 14.88
CA ARG A 82 9.23 1.94 14.96
C ARG A 82 10.32 1.22 14.18
N ALA A 83 10.95 0.23 14.81
CA ALA A 83 11.93 -0.61 14.16
C ALA A 83 11.29 -1.36 12.99
N ILE A 84 11.97 -1.35 11.84
CA ILE A 84 11.57 -2.11 10.67
C ILE A 84 12.36 -3.42 10.68
N LYS A 85 11.67 -4.53 10.92
CA LYS A 85 12.23 -5.88 10.96
C LYS A 85 12.17 -6.53 9.58
N SER A 86 13.02 -7.52 9.38
CA SER A 86 12.95 -8.42 8.23
C SER A 86 12.17 -9.68 8.61
N MET A 87 11.44 -10.24 7.65
CA MET A 87 10.75 -11.53 7.81
C MET A 87 11.72 -12.71 7.95
N SER A 88 13.01 -12.51 7.68
CA SER A 88 14.09 -13.47 7.94
C SER A 88 14.84 -13.24 9.26
N SER A 89 14.34 -12.34 10.12
CA SER A 89 14.98 -12.08 11.42
C SER A 89 14.78 -13.25 12.40
N LYS A 90 15.67 -13.37 13.40
CA LYS A 90 15.58 -14.43 14.43
C LYS A 90 14.29 -14.41 15.25
N CYS A 91 13.60 -13.27 15.30
CA CYS A 91 12.34 -13.10 16.03
C CYS A 91 11.10 -13.21 15.12
N ALA A 92 11.29 -13.54 13.85
CA ALA A 92 10.19 -13.76 12.92
C ALA A 92 9.37 -14.99 13.33
N SER A 93 8.06 -14.92 13.10
CA SER A 93 7.15 -16.04 13.31
C SER A 93 7.32 -17.07 12.20
N ASN A 94 7.07 -18.34 12.55
CA ASN A 94 6.99 -19.44 11.59
C ASN A 94 5.61 -19.53 10.91
N ILE A 95 4.63 -18.75 11.39
CA ILE A 95 3.30 -18.69 10.79
C ILE A 95 3.40 -18.09 9.39
N ARG A 96 2.81 -18.78 8.42
CA ARG A 96 2.72 -18.37 7.02
C ARG A 96 1.34 -17.79 6.75
N VAL A 97 1.30 -16.60 6.15
CA VAL A 97 0.06 -15.96 5.71
C VAL A 97 0.16 -15.69 4.21
N ALA A 98 -0.81 -16.21 3.46
CA ALA A 98 -0.91 -16.00 2.02
C ALA A 98 -2.10 -15.11 1.67
N ILE A 99 -1.87 -14.16 0.76
CA ILE A 99 -2.93 -13.39 0.10
C ILE A 99 -3.20 -14.04 -1.25
N ASP A 100 -4.41 -14.58 -1.41
CA ASP A 100 -4.88 -15.15 -2.67
C ASP A 100 -5.28 -14.05 -3.67
N MET A 101 -4.52 -13.93 -4.75
CA MET A 101 -4.72 -12.96 -5.83
C MET A 101 -5.42 -13.55 -7.06
N SER A 102 -5.96 -14.78 -6.98
CA SER A 102 -6.60 -15.48 -8.11
C SER A 102 -7.90 -14.83 -8.64
N PHE A 103 -8.43 -13.83 -7.94
CA PHE A 103 -9.69 -13.15 -8.25
C PHE A 103 -9.55 -11.91 -9.16
N ASP A 104 -8.44 -11.77 -9.90
CA ASP A 104 -8.18 -10.59 -10.77
C ASP A 104 -9.35 -10.29 -11.72
N HIS A 105 -9.95 -11.33 -12.31
CA HIS A 105 -11.04 -11.23 -13.28
C HIS A 105 -12.36 -10.70 -12.68
N LEU A 106 -12.53 -10.78 -11.35
CA LEU A 106 -13.71 -10.27 -10.65
C LEU A 106 -13.57 -8.78 -10.27
N MET A 107 -12.37 -8.21 -10.43
CA MET A 107 -12.07 -6.84 -9.98
C MET A 107 -12.01 -5.85 -11.13
N THR A 108 -12.45 -4.63 -10.85
CA THR A 108 -12.18 -3.46 -11.71
C THR A 108 -10.78 -2.92 -11.44
N ASP A 109 -10.25 -2.07 -12.34
CA ASP A 109 -8.95 -1.42 -12.12
C ASP A 109 -8.93 -0.56 -10.84
N GLY A 110 -10.08 0.01 -10.48
CA GLY A 110 -10.25 0.75 -9.23
C GLY A 110 -10.16 -0.14 -7.99
N ASP A 111 -10.63 -1.38 -8.08
CA ASP A 111 -10.57 -2.35 -6.98
C ASP A 111 -9.17 -2.95 -6.87
N ILE A 112 -8.51 -3.26 -7.99
CA ILE A 112 -7.09 -3.63 -8.01
C ILE A 112 -6.25 -2.54 -7.33
N ALA A 113 -6.49 -1.26 -7.66
CA ALA A 113 -5.76 -0.16 -7.02
C ALA A 113 -5.99 -0.07 -5.51
N LYS A 114 -7.17 -0.45 -5.00
CA LYS A 114 -7.45 -0.52 -3.54
C LYS A 114 -6.78 -1.73 -2.91
N LEU A 115 -6.86 -2.89 -3.55
CA LEU A 115 -6.22 -4.13 -3.11
C LEU A 115 -4.71 -3.96 -2.96
N LEU A 116 -4.04 -3.33 -3.94
CA LEU A 116 -2.60 -3.07 -3.86
C LEU A 116 -2.23 -2.14 -2.69
N LYS A 117 -3.08 -1.16 -2.36
CA LYS A 117 -2.89 -0.31 -1.18
C LYS A 117 -3.03 -1.09 0.12
N GLN A 118 -3.99 -2.02 0.18
CA GLN A 118 -4.15 -2.92 1.32
C GLN A 118 -2.94 -3.84 1.47
N LEU A 119 -2.44 -4.40 0.36
CA LEU A 119 -1.25 -5.24 0.33
C LEU A 119 0.00 -4.48 0.83
N GLN A 120 0.21 -3.24 0.37
CA GLN A 120 1.26 -2.35 0.88
C GLN A 120 1.14 -2.11 2.39
N ARG A 121 -0.09 -1.94 2.89
CA ARG A 121 -0.35 -1.78 4.33
C ARG A 121 -0.01 -3.07 5.09
N CYS A 122 -0.45 -4.23 4.63
CA CYS A 122 -0.12 -5.52 5.24
C CYS A 122 1.39 -5.73 5.33
N TYR A 123 2.12 -5.46 4.24
CA TYR A 123 3.59 -5.57 4.23
C TYR A 123 4.23 -4.62 5.25
N ALA A 124 3.81 -3.35 5.28
CA ALA A 124 4.36 -2.35 6.18
C ALA A 124 4.10 -2.67 7.67
N GLU A 125 2.89 -3.15 8.00
CA GLU A 125 2.54 -3.54 9.36
C GLU A 125 3.28 -4.81 9.78
N ASN A 126 3.39 -5.81 8.90
CA ASN A 126 4.12 -7.04 9.22
C ASN A 126 5.59 -6.78 9.55
N ARG A 127 6.24 -5.85 8.84
CA ARG A 127 7.63 -5.44 9.13
C ARG A 127 7.78 -4.67 10.44
N ARG A 128 6.70 -4.17 11.02
CA ARG A 128 6.70 -3.45 12.31
C ARG A 128 6.18 -4.32 13.44
N ALA A 129 5.66 -5.50 13.13
CA ALA A 129 5.14 -6.43 14.13
C ALA A 129 6.23 -6.88 15.10
N GLU A 130 5.81 -7.33 16.29
CA GLU A 130 6.72 -7.94 17.25
C GLU A 130 7.40 -9.17 16.64
N HIS A 131 6.57 -10.05 16.08
CA HIS A 131 6.95 -11.25 15.33
C HIS A 131 6.45 -11.14 13.89
N ALA A 132 7.34 -10.76 12.97
CA ALA A 132 7.00 -10.67 11.56
C ALA A 132 6.63 -12.07 11.00
N LEU A 133 5.47 -12.18 10.37
CA LEU A 133 4.96 -13.39 9.73
C LEU A 133 5.69 -13.67 8.41
N GLN A 134 5.71 -14.94 7.98
CA GLN A 134 6.15 -15.31 6.64
C GLN A 134 5.07 -14.95 5.62
N PHE A 135 5.28 -13.91 4.83
CA PHE A 135 4.24 -13.31 4.00
C PHE A 135 4.31 -13.76 2.53
N TYR A 136 3.19 -14.29 2.03
CA TYR A 136 3.04 -14.84 0.70
C TYR A 136 1.98 -14.08 -0.10
N ILE A 137 2.25 -13.92 -1.39
CA ILE A 137 1.31 -13.40 -2.40
C ILE A 137 1.24 -14.48 -3.47
N THR A 138 0.09 -15.15 -3.58
CA THR A 138 -0.13 -16.32 -4.44
C THR A 138 -1.16 -16.01 -5.52
N GLY A 139 -1.15 -16.72 -6.63
CA GLY A 139 -2.05 -16.46 -7.76
C GLY A 139 -1.84 -15.09 -8.40
N LEU A 140 -0.65 -14.49 -8.23
CA LEU A 140 -0.36 -13.17 -8.76
C LEU A 140 -0.08 -13.25 -10.27
N GLY A 141 -0.98 -12.69 -11.06
CA GLY A 141 -0.82 -12.62 -12.52
C GLY A 141 -1.68 -11.53 -13.15
N GLY A 142 -1.72 -11.50 -14.47
CA GLY A 142 -2.63 -10.65 -15.25
C GLY A 142 -2.51 -9.16 -14.94
N ARG A 143 -3.66 -8.49 -14.79
CA ARG A 143 -3.74 -7.02 -14.58
C ARG A 143 -3.17 -6.62 -13.22
N SER A 144 -3.46 -7.39 -12.18
CA SER A 144 -2.96 -7.16 -10.82
C SER A 144 -1.44 -7.21 -10.75
N GLU A 145 -0.78 -8.15 -11.45
CA GLU A 145 0.68 -8.22 -11.46
C GLU A 145 1.30 -7.01 -12.17
N GLN A 146 0.81 -6.66 -13.36
CA GLN A 146 1.30 -5.48 -14.09
C GLN A 146 1.13 -4.22 -13.24
N ARG A 147 -0.07 -4.04 -12.65
CA ARG A 147 -0.37 -2.89 -11.80
C ARG A 147 0.50 -2.87 -10.55
N PHE A 148 0.81 -4.03 -9.97
CA PHE A 148 1.71 -4.15 -8.82
C PHE A 148 3.11 -3.63 -9.16
N LYS A 149 3.68 -4.08 -10.29
CA LYS A 149 5.00 -3.63 -10.78
C LYS A 149 5.05 -2.13 -11.04
N ASP A 150 3.97 -1.58 -11.61
CA ASP A 150 3.90 -0.16 -11.99
C ASP A 150 3.62 0.78 -10.82
N ALA A 151 2.74 0.38 -9.90
CA ALA A 151 2.25 1.25 -8.82
C ALA A 151 3.06 1.11 -7.52
N VAL A 152 3.69 -0.04 -7.28
CA VAL A 152 4.42 -0.31 -6.03
C VAL A 152 5.91 -0.10 -6.24
N SER A 153 6.37 1.12 -5.98
CA SER A 153 7.81 1.42 -6.04
C SER A 153 8.60 0.56 -5.05
N GLY A 154 9.69 -0.07 -5.51
CA GLY A 154 10.54 -0.92 -4.68
C GLY A 154 9.95 -2.30 -4.37
N TYR A 155 8.91 -2.74 -5.08
CA TYR A 155 8.29 -4.06 -4.90
C TYR A 155 9.30 -5.22 -5.05
N ASP A 156 10.34 -5.01 -5.86
CA ASP A 156 11.45 -5.93 -6.09
C ASP A 156 12.24 -6.22 -4.81
N LYS A 157 12.33 -5.24 -3.90
CA LYS A 157 13.08 -5.31 -2.63
C LYS A 157 12.25 -5.84 -1.47
N TRP A 158 10.98 -6.16 -1.69
CA TRP A 158 10.15 -6.73 -0.63
C TRP A 158 10.62 -8.14 -0.29
N ASP A 159 10.89 -8.37 0.99
CA ASP A 159 11.23 -9.67 1.58
C ASP A 159 9.97 -10.53 1.77
N VAL A 160 9.26 -10.79 0.67
CA VAL A 160 8.02 -11.58 0.61
C VAL A 160 8.09 -12.64 -0.49
N TYR A 161 7.32 -13.72 -0.32
CA TYR A 161 7.20 -14.76 -1.32
C TYR A 161 6.14 -14.38 -2.36
N ARG A 162 6.57 -14.04 -3.58
CA ARG A 162 5.67 -13.77 -4.71
C ARG A 162 5.59 -14.99 -5.61
N LYS A 163 4.39 -15.48 -5.84
CA LYS A 163 4.10 -16.70 -6.59
C LYS A 163 2.95 -16.47 -7.56
N SER A 164 3.14 -16.87 -8.81
CA SER A 164 2.07 -16.86 -9.82
C SER A 164 1.16 -18.08 -9.67
N GLU A 165 1.68 -19.13 -9.05
CA GLU A 165 0.98 -20.38 -8.77
C GLU A 165 -0.09 -20.22 -7.67
N SER A 166 -1.08 -21.12 -7.68
CA SER A 166 -2.12 -21.14 -6.65
C SER A 166 -1.52 -21.52 -5.30
N PHE A 167 -2.12 -21.05 -4.20
CA PHE A 167 -1.74 -21.48 -2.86
C PHE A 167 -1.90 -23.00 -2.67
N LEU A 168 -2.80 -23.64 -3.42
CA LEU A 168 -2.99 -25.09 -3.42
C LEU A 168 -1.78 -25.86 -3.98
N ASP A 169 -1.00 -25.24 -4.86
CA ASP A 169 0.20 -25.87 -5.46
C ASP A 169 1.45 -25.63 -4.58
N ILE A 170 1.40 -24.64 -3.71
CA ILE A 170 2.52 -24.17 -2.89
C ILE A 170 2.52 -24.84 -1.51
N PHE A 171 1.34 -25.02 -0.93
CA PHE A 171 1.17 -25.56 0.43
C PHE A 171 0.45 -26.90 0.40
N LYS A 172 0.76 -27.75 1.38
CA LYS A 172 0.03 -29.00 1.59
C LYS A 172 -1.38 -28.68 2.08
N LYS A 173 -2.37 -29.44 1.60
CA LYS A 173 -3.78 -29.20 1.91
C LYS A 173 -4.07 -29.20 3.41
N GLU A 174 -3.37 -30.04 4.17
CA GLU A 174 -3.54 -30.21 5.61
C GLU A 174 -3.03 -29.00 6.42
N GLU A 175 -2.19 -28.17 5.81
CA GLU A 175 -1.61 -26.97 6.43
C GLU A 175 -2.41 -25.70 6.11
N ILE A 176 -3.43 -25.79 5.24
CA ILE A 176 -4.20 -24.64 4.76
C ILE A 176 -5.45 -24.42 5.60
N VAL A 177 -5.57 -23.21 6.15
CA VAL A 177 -6.80 -22.68 6.72
C VAL A 177 -7.22 -21.44 5.94
N TYR A 178 -8.32 -21.52 5.20
CA TYR A 178 -8.84 -20.39 4.41
C TYR A 178 -9.75 -19.52 5.28
N LEU A 179 -9.37 -18.25 5.48
CA LEU A 179 -10.16 -17.31 6.29
C LEU A 179 -11.29 -16.73 5.45
N THR A 180 -12.53 -17.00 5.86
CA THR A 180 -13.74 -16.46 5.24
C THR A 180 -14.81 -16.19 6.30
N SER A 181 -15.61 -15.15 6.09
CA SER A 181 -16.75 -14.79 6.96
C SER A 181 -17.86 -15.84 6.94
N ASP A 182 -17.94 -16.62 5.88
CA ASP A 182 -19.03 -17.58 5.65
C ASP A 182 -18.76 -18.95 6.29
N SER A 183 -17.60 -19.11 6.95
CA SER A 183 -17.22 -20.34 7.64
C SER A 183 -18.01 -20.52 8.93
N SER A 184 -18.51 -21.74 9.16
CA SER A 184 -19.12 -22.14 10.44
C SER A 184 -18.10 -22.31 11.57
N ASN A 185 -16.81 -22.39 11.25
CA ASN A 185 -15.73 -22.65 12.19
C ASN A 185 -15.15 -21.34 12.73
N VAL A 186 -15.05 -21.20 14.05
CA VAL A 186 -14.43 -20.04 14.72
C VAL A 186 -12.97 -20.34 15.04
N LEU A 187 -12.07 -19.49 14.53
CA LEU A 187 -10.64 -19.56 14.82
C LEU A 187 -10.37 -19.06 16.25
N LYS A 188 -9.85 -19.95 17.11
CA LYS A 188 -9.60 -19.63 18.54
C LYS A 188 -8.15 -19.25 18.85
N GLY A 189 -7.21 -19.62 18.00
CA GLY A 189 -5.79 -19.37 18.18
C GLY A 189 -4.99 -19.71 16.94
N LEU A 190 -3.78 -19.13 16.85
CA LEU A 190 -2.78 -19.48 15.86
C LEU A 190 -1.68 -20.27 16.58
N VAL A 191 -1.29 -21.40 16.02
CA VAL A 191 -0.25 -22.30 16.56
C VAL A 191 1.06 -22.05 15.83
#